data_AF-W6QJ37-F1
#
_entry.id   AF-W6QJ37-F1
#
_cell.length_a   1.000
_cell.length_b   1.000
_cell.length_c   1.000
_cell.angle_alpha   90.00
_cell.angle_beta   90.00
_cell.angle_gamma   90.00
#
_symmetry.space_group_name_H-M   'P 1'
#
loop_
_entity.id
_entity.type
_entity.pdbx_description
1 polymer ?
#
loop_
_entity_poly.entity_id
_entity_poly.type
_entity_poly.pdbx_seq_one_letter_code
_entity_poly.pdbx_strand_id
1 'polypeptide(L)'
;MRMCDVNHQCHVTKQPERKRKNISTLSTSLHSPMDHNTGLPLFIAQETLCFYPISTIYNSCPRYLFYALLLATCVTRWTGWVMDVFLGTAAAYAGTAAIQAFIMVSSYQTPQDPGPVTIPYLSANSSLQNTFSSLITETDHVMISPASLELDSDAVLAIVVTGYLVFLPLQCWSRILTHDRARNLLFYIWHALMLGGSICSLIYAAKVPKISPQYMFCFPDLVPFNDTSNDGWQASWRTSTWNDSVWDIFSNLARWNQLGDICFNPCFNSTQILRKPDSLHSATADGDFKIATSHSFVKKVLYSHRYIYSLIIICLILNCLLLTYRFLPYRSRIPSAQIMVIWKERKTIWKSFKDEVCGAMDTPSNLDNNGEDPGPTTKKTSVWRRMRHIFSRQFLKSFLHVLVDAAILFGILFSMIVSPFTVVAFVIWIEIQISNDGPSEETPSQVGQWAYPVSLALLVISAAILKLKYRLASSVELEREISALKEHLGALEKMKEARSGSESTALTAMTRPAKEN
;
A
#
# COMPACT_ATOMS: atom_id res chain seq x y z
N MET A 1 12.88 -34.99 -42.30
CA MET A 1 13.98 -34.58 -43.20
C MET A 1 14.27 -33.11 -42.93
N ARG A 2 15.43 -32.82 -42.30
CA ARG A 2 16.03 -31.52 -41.92
C ARG A 2 15.23 -30.66 -40.91
N MET A 3 15.62 -30.46 -39.64
CA MET A 3 16.91 -30.20 -38.97
C MET A 3 17.39 -28.75 -39.13
N CYS A 4 17.29 -28.00 -38.03
CA CYS A 4 17.95 -26.75 -37.60
C CYS A 4 17.51 -26.59 -36.12
N ASP A 5 18.13 -27.24 -35.13
CA ASP A 5 19.39 -26.86 -34.45
C ASP A 5 19.69 -25.36 -34.40
N VAL A 6 19.29 -24.72 -33.29
CA VAL A 6 20.02 -23.60 -32.69
C VAL A 6 20.05 -23.82 -31.17
N ASN A 7 21.23 -24.24 -30.71
CA ASN A 7 21.65 -24.26 -29.31
C ASN A 7 21.40 -22.89 -28.65
N HIS A 8 20.59 -22.87 -27.60
CA HIS A 8 20.78 -21.92 -26.51
C HIS A 8 20.94 -22.72 -25.22
N GLN A 9 22.15 -22.68 -24.70
CA GLN A 9 22.54 -23.24 -23.41
C GLN A 9 21.59 -22.78 -22.30
N CYS A 10 20.76 -23.70 -21.81
CA CYS A 10 20.24 -23.61 -20.45
C CYS A 10 21.44 -23.71 -19.50
N HIS A 11 21.84 -22.59 -18.91
CA HIS A 11 22.65 -22.60 -17.70
C HIS A 11 21.78 -23.14 -16.56
N VAL A 12 21.72 -24.47 -16.46
CA VAL A 12 21.36 -25.16 -15.23
C VAL A 12 22.52 -24.91 -14.27
N THR A 13 22.33 -23.97 -13.34
CA THR A 13 23.24 -23.82 -12.20
C THR A 13 23.18 -25.13 -11.43
N LYS A 14 24.22 -25.94 -11.57
CA LYS A 14 24.40 -27.17 -10.79
C LYS A 14 24.35 -26.80 -9.31
N GLN A 15 23.30 -27.27 -8.64
CA GLN A 15 23.27 -27.41 -7.18
C GLN A 15 24.57 -28.10 -6.74
N PRO A 16 25.31 -27.58 -5.74
CA PRO A 16 26.52 -28.22 -5.30
C PRO A 16 26.17 -29.57 -4.68
N GLU A 17 26.77 -30.65 -5.22
CA GLU A 17 26.70 -31.99 -4.68
C GLU A 17 26.98 -31.99 -3.17
N ARG A 18 26.06 -32.60 -2.42
CA ARG A 18 26.12 -32.90 -0.98
C ARG A 18 27.37 -33.78 -0.69
N LYS A 19 28.56 -33.17 -0.62
CA LYS A 19 29.80 -33.87 -0.28
C LYS A 19 29.83 -34.17 1.21
N ARG A 20 29.28 -35.34 1.55
CA ARG A 20 29.44 -36.01 2.84
C ARG A 20 30.94 -36.31 3.02
N LYS A 21 31.65 -35.51 3.82
CA LYS A 21 32.95 -35.93 4.36
C LYS A 21 32.69 -37.11 5.29
N ASN A 22 33.43 -38.20 5.13
CA ASN A 22 33.31 -39.39 5.98
C ASN A 22 33.77 -39.04 7.40
N ILE A 23 32.79 -38.94 8.31
CA ILE A 23 32.95 -38.70 9.75
C ILE A 23 33.18 -40.06 10.42
N SER A 24 34.38 -40.61 10.27
CA SER A 24 34.79 -41.85 10.95
C SER A 24 36.01 -41.67 11.85
N THR A 25 36.46 -40.44 12.08
CA THR A 25 37.66 -40.12 12.88
C THR A 25 37.40 -39.27 14.12
N LEU A 26 36.17 -38.82 14.37
CA LEU A 26 35.81 -38.08 15.60
C LEU A 26 35.27 -39.03 16.67
N SER A 27 36.12 -39.90 17.18
CA SER A 27 35.77 -40.88 18.20
C SER A 27 36.78 -40.85 19.33
N THR A 28 36.64 -39.90 20.27
CA THR A 28 36.83 -40.12 21.73
C THR A 28 36.71 -38.82 22.53
N SER A 29 36.04 -38.93 23.67
CA SER A 29 35.84 -37.91 24.73
C SER A 29 34.67 -36.94 24.53
N LEU A 30 33.51 -37.30 25.08
CA LEU A 30 32.31 -36.48 25.02
C LEU A 30 31.70 -36.31 26.42
N HIS A 31 32.31 -35.41 27.20
CA HIS A 31 31.72 -34.84 28.42
C HIS A 31 32.32 -33.48 28.82
N SER A 32 32.98 -32.79 27.88
CA SER A 32 33.59 -31.48 28.10
C SER A 32 32.99 -30.49 27.08
N PRO A 33 32.70 -29.23 27.46
CA PRO A 33 32.16 -28.20 26.55
C PRO A 33 33.14 -27.79 25.42
N MET A 34 34.36 -28.31 25.46
CA MET A 34 35.42 -28.17 24.48
C MET A 34 35.82 -29.56 23.96
N ASP A 35 35.98 -29.71 22.66
CA ASP A 35 36.58 -30.92 22.10
C ASP A 35 38.09 -30.90 22.40
N HIS A 36 38.54 -31.85 23.25
CA HIS A 36 39.91 -31.86 23.78
C HIS A 36 41.00 -32.05 22.71
N ASN A 37 40.62 -32.44 21.48
CA ASN A 37 41.55 -32.66 20.38
C ASN A 37 41.75 -31.45 19.45
N THR A 38 40.82 -30.48 19.41
CA THR A 38 40.86 -29.34 18.47
C THR A 38 40.83 -27.97 19.14
N GLY A 39 40.46 -27.90 20.43
CA GLY A 39 40.31 -26.63 21.15
C GLY A 39 39.12 -25.78 20.68
N LEU A 40 38.23 -26.37 19.88
CA LEU A 40 37.01 -25.75 19.38
C LEU A 40 35.80 -26.13 20.27
N PRO A 41 34.81 -25.23 20.39
CA PRO A 41 33.60 -25.53 21.14
C PRO A 41 32.77 -26.62 20.44
N LEU A 42 31.93 -27.34 21.19
CA LEU A 42 31.07 -28.39 20.62
C LEU A 42 30.12 -27.85 19.52
N PHE A 43 29.61 -26.63 19.71
CA PHE A 43 28.79 -25.90 18.77
C PHE A 43 28.98 -24.40 18.98
N ILE A 44 28.52 -23.61 18.02
CA ILE A 44 28.52 -22.15 18.06
C ILE A 44 27.12 -21.60 17.84
N ALA A 45 26.88 -20.39 18.32
CA ALA A 45 25.61 -19.68 18.12
C ALA A 45 25.82 -18.49 17.18
N GLN A 46 24.97 -18.38 16.16
CA GLN A 46 25.00 -17.31 15.19
C GLN A 46 23.63 -16.62 15.14
N GLU A 47 23.62 -15.30 14.99
CA GLU A 47 22.38 -14.56 14.76
C GLU A 47 21.81 -14.88 13.37
N THR A 48 20.53 -15.24 13.33
CA THR A 48 19.81 -15.60 12.10
C THR A 48 18.53 -14.78 11.99
N LEU A 49 18.05 -14.61 10.76
CA LEU A 49 16.70 -14.16 10.48
C LEU A 49 15.89 -15.35 9.98
N CYS A 50 14.70 -15.56 10.53
CA CYS A 50 13.76 -16.55 10.02
C CYS A 50 12.56 -15.85 9.41
N PHE A 51 12.29 -16.11 8.15
CA PHE A 51 11.30 -15.37 7.39
C PHE A 51 10.61 -16.22 6.33
N TYR A 52 9.41 -15.79 5.99
CA TYR A 52 8.70 -16.26 4.82
C TYR A 52 9.00 -15.31 3.65
N PRO A 53 9.47 -15.83 2.51
CA PRO A 53 9.94 -15.03 1.37
C PRO A 53 8.79 -14.26 0.71
N ILE A 54 9.05 -13.13 0.05
CA ILE A 54 7.99 -12.36 -0.62
C ILE A 54 7.24 -13.21 -1.64
N SER A 55 5.92 -13.19 -1.59
CA SER A 55 5.08 -13.90 -2.52
C SER A 55 5.28 -13.42 -3.95
N THR A 56 5.26 -14.37 -4.88
CA THR A 56 5.45 -14.11 -6.33
C THR A 56 4.51 -13.02 -6.87
N ILE A 57 3.29 -12.92 -6.32
CA ILE A 57 2.31 -11.90 -6.71
C ILE A 57 2.60 -10.50 -6.14
N TYR A 58 3.37 -10.41 -5.06
CA TYR A 58 3.80 -9.15 -4.44
C TYR A 58 5.26 -8.83 -4.76
N ASN A 59 5.88 -9.59 -5.66
CA ASN A 59 7.23 -9.38 -6.12
C ASN A 59 7.37 -8.06 -6.92
N SER A 60 8.61 -7.67 -7.20
CA SER A 60 8.97 -6.40 -7.84
C SER A 60 8.26 -6.17 -9.19
N CYS A 61 8.13 -7.20 -10.04
CA CYS A 61 7.49 -7.04 -11.35
C CYS A 61 5.99 -6.69 -11.24
N PRO A 62 5.14 -7.45 -10.52
CA PRO A 62 3.77 -7.05 -10.25
C PRO A 62 3.62 -5.66 -9.60
N ARG A 63 4.47 -5.30 -8.64
CA ARG A 63 4.43 -3.98 -7.99
C ARG A 63 4.73 -2.84 -8.97
N TYR A 64 5.77 -2.97 -9.79
CA TYR A 64 6.09 -1.97 -10.81
C TYR A 64 5.02 -1.86 -11.88
N LEU A 65 4.42 -2.99 -12.28
CA LEU A 65 3.28 -2.98 -13.18
C LEU A 65 2.08 -2.26 -12.53
N PHE A 66 1.83 -2.48 -11.24
CA PHE A 66 0.81 -1.75 -10.50
C PHE A 66 1.07 -0.24 -10.46
N TYR A 67 2.29 0.20 -10.17
CA TYR A 67 2.62 1.64 -10.20
C TYR A 67 2.49 2.23 -11.62
N ALA A 68 2.89 1.47 -12.65
CA ALA A 68 2.71 1.88 -14.03
C ALA A 68 1.22 2.00 -14.41
N LEU A 69 0.36 1.09 -13.92
CA LEU A 69 -1.09 1.17 -14.11
C LEU A 69 -1.70 2.39 -13.39
N LEU A 70 -1.24 2.71 -12.18
CA LEU A 70 -1.66 3.92 -11.47
C LEU A 70 -1.25 5.19 -12.22
N LEU A 71 -0.02 5.23 -12.74
CA LEU A 71 0.46 6.33 -13.57
C LEU A 71 -0.35 6.45 -14.87
N ALA A 72 -0.58 5.31 -15.55
CA ALA A 72 -1.37 5.25 -16.77
C ALA A 72 -2.78 5.78 -16.52
N THR A 73 -3.43 5.37 -15.43
CA THR A 73 -4.75 5.87 -15.01
C THR A 73 -4.78 7.39 -14.88
N CYS A 74 -3.73 7.99 -14.30
CA CYS A 74 -3.61 9.44 -14.17
C CYS A 74 -3.45 10.15 -15.53
N VAL A 75 -2.64 9.58 -16.44
CA VAL A 75 -2.38 10.14 -17.78
C VAL A 75 -3.59 9.98 -18.71
N THR A 76 -4.23 8.81 -18.70
CA THR A 76 -5.37 8.47 -19.57
C THR A 76 -6.70 8.94 -19.02
N ARG A 77 -6.71 9.84 -18.03
CA ARG A 77 -7.94 10.34 -17.39
C ARG A 77 -8.99 10.91 -18.35
N TRP A 78 -8.54 11.35 -19.54
CA TRP A 78 -9.39 11.97 -20.57
C TRP A 78 -10.02 10.94 -21.52
N THR A 79 -9.45 9.73 -21.59
CA THR A 79 -9.94 8.64 -22.44
C THR A 79 -10.73 7.67 -21.56
N GLY A 80 -12.04 7.90 -21.47
CA GLY A 80 -12.91 7.28 -20.45
C GLY A 80 -12.82 5.76 -20.36
N TRP A 81 -12.90 5.03 -21.48
CA TRP A 81 -12.91 3.57 -21.46
C TRP A 81 -11.56 2.96 -21.04
N VAL A 82 -10.44 3.56 -21.48
CA VAL A 82 -9.09 3.10 -21.15
C VAL A 82 -8.82 3.29 -19.65
N MET A 83 -9.26 4.43 -19.12
CA MET A 83 -9.14 4.73 -17.69
C MET A 83 -9.92 3.72 -16.85
N ASP A 84 -11.16 3.38 -17.22
CA ASP A 84 -11.97 2.40 -16.49
C ASP A 84 -11.28 1.02 -16.42
N VAL A 85 -10.57 0.60 -17.47
CA VAL A 85 -9.80 -0.66 -17.50
C VAL A 85 -8.59 -0.59 -16.56
N PHE A 86 -7.72 0.41 -16.72
CA PHE A 86 -6.51 0.52 -15.89
C PHE A 86 -6.85 0.73 -14.41
N LEU A 87 -7.85 1.57 -14.12
CA LEU A 87 -8.34 1.81 -12.77
C LEU A 87 -8.92 0.53 -12.19
N GLY A 88 -9.72 -0.22 -12.96
CA GLY A 88 -10.31 -1.48 -12.53
C GLY A 88 -9.25 -2.54 -12.19
N THR A 89 -8.24 -2.70 -13.04
CA THR A 89 -7.13 -3.65 -12.79
C THR A 89 -6.32 -3.25 -11.56
N ALA A 90 -5.95 -1.97 -11.43
CA ALA A 90 -5.23 -1.48 -10.27
C ALA A 90 -6.07 -1.60 -8.98
N ALA A 91 -7.37 -1.30 -9.05
CA ALA A 91 -8.30 -1.42 -7.93
C ALA A 91 -8.47 -2.87 -7.47
N ALA A 92 -8.51 -3.83 -8.40
CA ALA A 92 -8.63 -5.25 -8.07
C ALA A 92 -7.36 -5.77 -7.38
N TYR A 93 -6.18 -5.45 -7.92
CA TYR A 93 -4.90 -5.80 -7.30
C TYR A 93 -4.76 -5.18 -5.90
N ALA A 94 -5.04 -3.88 -5.76
CA ALA A 94 -5.01 -3.21 -4.47
C ALA A 94 -6.06 -3.77 -3.48
N GLY A 95 -7.24 -4.14 -3.97
CA GLY A 95 -8.28 -4.79 -3.17
C GLY A 95 -7.88 -6.19 -2.67
N THR A 96 -7.16 -6.97 -3.48
CA THR A 96 -6.61 -8.26 -3.02
C THR A 96 -5.59 -8.08 -1.91
N ALA A 97 -4.69 -7.10 -2.03
CA ALA A 97 -3.72 -6.76 -1.00
C ALA A 97 -4.42 -6.26 0.28
N ALA A 98 -5.51 -5.49 0.16
CA ALA A 98 -6.30 -5.06 1.31
C ALA A 98 -6.93 -6.26 2.06
N ILE A 99 -7.40 -7.27 1.34
CA ILE A 99 -7.89 -8.52 1.95
C ILE A 99 -6.77 -9.28 2.64
N GLN A 100 -5.59 -9.37 2.02
CA GLN A 100 -4.41 -9.94 2.65
C GLN A 100 -4.05 -9.21 3.96
N ALA A 101 -4.15 -7.88 3.98
CA ALA A 101 -3.91 -7.09 5.19
C ALA A 101 -4.89 -7.42 6.33
N PHE A 102 -6.17 -7.66 6.03
CA PHE A 102 -7.14 -8.13 7.03
C PHE A 102 -6.75 -9.51 7.59
N ILE A 103 -6.32 -10.43 6.73
CA ILE A 103 -5.91 -11.76 7.17
C ILE A 103 -4.66 -11.68 8.04
N MET A 104 -3.63 -10.93 7.63
CA MET A 104 -2.38 -10.77 8.39
C MET A 104 -2.63 -10.20 9.80
N VAL A 105 -3.47 -9.16 9.94
CA VAL A 105 -3.75 -8.60 11.27
C VAL A 105 -4.56 -9.54 12.16
N SER A 106 -5.40 -10.40 11.56
CA SER A 106 -6.21 -11.38 12.28
C SER A 106 -5.43 -12.63 12.68
N SER A 107 -4.37 -12.96 11.94
CA SER A 107 -3.55 -14.17 12.10
C SER A 107 -2.19 -13.88 12.75
N TYR A 108 -2.10 -12.78 13.50
CA TYR A 108 -0.88 -12.38 14.20
C TYR A 108 -0.34 -13.51 15.08
N GLN A 109 0.94 -13.86 14.91
CA GLN A 109 1.61 -14.87 15.71
C GLN A 109 1.94 -14.31 17.10
N THR A 110 1.41 -14.94 18.14
CA THR A 110 1.82 -14.66 19.50
C THR A 110 3.26 -15.19 19.71
N PRO A 111 4.20 -14.37 20.18
CA PRO A 111 5.55 -14.83 20.48
C PRO A 111 5.54 -15.99 21.47
N GLN A 112 6.37 -17.00 21.24
CA GLN A 112 6.55 -18.09 22.22
C GLN A 112 7.34 -17.58 23.43
N ASP A 113 7.06 -18.16 24.60
CA ASP A 113 7.76 -17.82 25.84
C ASP A 113 9.29 -18.00 25.66
N PRO A 114 10.09 -16.98 26.03
CA PRO A 114 11.53 -17.02 25.84
C PRO A 114 12.16 -18.05 26.77
N GLY A 115 13.05 -18.89 26.24
CA GLY A 115 13.79 -19.89 27.01
C GLY A 115 15.31 -19.69 26.92
N PRO A 116 16.04 -19.83 28.04
CA PRO A 116 17.50 -19.69 28.04
C PRO A 116 18.18 -20.91 27.43
N VAL A 117 19.29 -20.67 26.72
CA VAL A 117 20.23 -21.69 26.25
C VAL A 117 21.63 -21.25 26.60
N THR A 118 22.40 -22.13 27.26
CA THR A 118 23.80 -21.89 27.55
C THR A 118 24.64 -22.18 26.31
N ILE A 119 25.54 -21.26 25.98
CA ILE A 119 26.41 -21.34 24.82
C ILE A 119 27.88 -21.36 25.24
N PRO A 120 28.77 -22.02 24.50
CA PRO A 120 30.21 -21.95 24.76
C PRO A 120 30.71 -20.51 24.66
N TYR A 121 31.41 -20.05 25.69
CA TYR A 121 31.96 -18.69 25.73
C TYR A 121 33.04 -18.51 24.67
N LEU A 122 32.87 -17.51 23.80
CA LEU A 122 33.82 -17.14 22.76
C LEU A 122 34.26 -15.69 22.95
N SER A 123 35.57 -15.46 22.97
CA SER A 123 36.12 -14.09 22.99
C SER A 123 35.90 -13.39 21.65
N ALA A 124 35.73 -12.07 21.67
CA ALA A 124 35.59 -11.26 20.45
C ALA A 124 36.72 -11.46 19.42
N ASN A 125 37.93 -11.81 19.85
CA ASN A 125 39.09 -12.03 18.95
C ASN A 125 39.22 -13.47 18.42
N SER A 126 38.13 -14.26 18.42
CA SER A 126 38.20 -15.65 17.96
C SER A 126 38.44 -15.74 16.44
N SER A 127 39.25 -16.72 16.01
CA SER A 127 39.49 -16.99 14.58
C SER A 127 38.22 -17.40 13.82
N LEU A 128 37.20 -17.87 14.54
CA LEU A 128 35.88 -18.24 14.01
C LEU A 128 35.11 -17.04 13.47
N GLN A 129 35.38 -15.82 13.94
CA GLN A 129 34.68 -14.63 13.45
C GLN A 129 34.97 -14.33 11.96
N ASN A 130 36.14 -14.74 11.45
CA ASN A 130 36.46 -14.62 10.02
C ASN A 130 35.65 -15.60 9.15
N THR A 131 35.11 -16.67 9.76
CA THR A 131 34.34 -17.72 9.07
C THR A 131 32.84 -17.55 9.30
N PHE A 132 32.45 -17.04 10.47
CA PHE A 132 31.09 -16.81 10.92
C PHE A 132 30.94 -15.34 11.30
N SER A 133 30.38 -14.55 10.41
CA SER A 133 30.37 -13.09 10.57
C SER A 133 29.28 -12.55 11.51
N SER A 134 28.23 -13.33 11.79
CA SER A 134 27.18 -12.99 12.78
C SER A 134 27.29 -13.79 14.09
N LEU A 135 28.51 -14.23 14.42
CA LEU A 135 28.79 -15.07 15.58
C LEU A 135 28.52 -14.33 16.90
N ILE A 136 27.89 -15.00 17.86
CA ILE A 136 27.69 -14.48 19.20
C ILE A 136 28.97 -14.64 20.02
N THR A 137 29.46 -13.55 20.59
CA THR A 137 30.69 -13.49 21.39
C THR A 137 30.44 -12.79 22.72
N GLU A 138 31.33 -13.00 23.68
CA GLU A 138 31.35 -12.37 25.01
C GLU A 138 30.16 -12.69 25.93
N THR A 139 29.33 -13.67 25.56
CA THR A 139 28.21 -14.16 26.36
C THR A 139 28.23 -15.68 26.49
N ASP A 140 27.67 -16.19 27.58
CA ASP A 140 27.58 -17.61 27.93
C ASP A 140 26.14 -18.14 27.87
N HIS A 141 25.17 -17.28 27.58
CA HIS A 141 23.77 -17.63 27.41
C HIS A 141 23.06 -16.74 26.39
N VAL A 142 22.05 -17.29 25.74
CA VAL A 142 21.14 -16.58 24.84
C VAL A 142 19.69 -16.93 25.16
N MET A 143 18.79 -15.97 24.95
CA MET A 143 17.35 -16.18 25.13
C MET A 143 16.71 -16.46 23.77
N ILE A 144 16.18 -17.67 23.60
CA ILE A 144 15.51 -18.08 22.37
C ILE A 144 14.01 -17.85 22.52
N SER A 145 13.43 -17.07 21.61
CA SER A 145 11.98 -16.96 21.43
C SER A 145 11.69 -17.16 19.94
N PRO A 146 11.31 -18.38 19.51
CA PRO A 146 11.07 -18.68 18.11
C PRO A 146 10.00 -17.76 17.52
N ALA A 147 10.35 -17.11 16.42
CA ALA A 147 9.45 -16.29 15.64
C ALA A 147 9.82 -16.35 14.16
N SER A 148 8.85 -16.02 13.32
CA SER A 148 9.02 -15.89 11.87
C SER A 148 8.54 -14.52 11.40
N LEU A 149 9.28 -13.92 10.47
CA LEU A 149 8.89 -12.67 9.81
C LEU A 149 8.12 -12.98 8.52
N GLU A 150 7.08 -12.22 8.22
CA GLU A 150 6.35 -12.31 6.94
C GLU A 150 6.73 -11.12 6.05
N LEU A 151 7.53 -11.37 5.01
CA LEU A 151 8.04 -10.31 4.12
C LEU A 151 6.95 -9.76 3.18
N ASP A 152 5.81 -10.43 3.04
CA ASP A 152 4.66 -9.87 2.33
C ASP A 152 4.10 -8.61 2.99
N SER A 153 4.35 -8.41 4.28
CA SER A 153 3.76 -7.31 5.04
C SER A 153 4.12 -5.93 4.49
N ASP A 154 5.39 -5.72 4.15
CA ASP A 154 5.88 -4.46 3.59
C ASP A 154 5.41 -4.25 2.15
N ALA A 155 5.37 -5.32 1.35
CA ALA A 155 4.84 -5.26 -0.02
C ALA A 155 3.33 -4.96 -0.06
N VAL A 156 2.55 -5.59 0.83
CA VAL A 156 1.11 -5.31 0.98
C VAL A 156 0.87 -3.89 1.46
N LEU A 157 1.66 -3.42 2.44
CA LEU A 157 1.59 -2.04 2.91
C LEU A 157 1.85 -1.05 1.76
N ALA A 158 2.87 -1.30 0.92
CA ALA A 158 3.19 -0.49 -0.24
C ALA A 158 1.99 -0.38 -1.20
N ILE A 159 1.37 -1.51 -1.54
CA ILE A 159 0.26 -1.56 -2.50
C ILE A 159 -0.99 -0.87 -1.96
N VAL A 160 -1.37 -1.19 -0.72
CA VAL A 160 -2.65 -0.72 -0.16
C VAL A 160 -2.60 0.78 0.12
N VAL A 161 -1.50 1.27 0.73
CA VAL A 161 -1.34 2.70 1.02
C VAL A 161 -1.18 3.51 -0.27
N THR A 162 -0.38 3.05 -1.23
CA THR A 162 -0.20 3.74 -2.52
C THR A 162 -1.51 3.78 -3.30
N GLY A 163 -2.22 2.65 -3.39
CA GLY A 163 -3.52 2.58 -4.03
C GLY A 163 -4.51 3.55 -3.41
N TYR A 164 -4.57 3.61 -2.08
CA TYR A 164 -5.47 4.53 -1.38
C TYR A 164 -5.10 6.00 -1.63
N LEU A 165 -3.82 6.36 -1.52
CA LEU A 165 -3.33 7.73 -1.75
C LEU A 165 -3.55 8.24 -3.17
N VAL A 166 -3.48 7.37 -4.18
CA VAL A 166 -3.70 7.75 -5.59
C VAL A 166 -5.19 7.86 -5.91
N PHE A 167 -6.03 6.96 -5.39
CA PHE A 167 -7.45 6.98 -5.70
C PHE A 167 -8.23 8.09 -5.00
N LEU A 168 -7.85 8.48 -3.79
CA LEU A 168 -8.49 9.59 -3.06
C LEU A 168 -8.59 10.89 -3.88
N PRO A 169 -7.49 11.42 -4.44
CA PRO A 169 -7.57 12.61 -5.29
C PRO A 169 -8.29 12.34 -6.61
N LEU A 170 -8.18 11.14 -7.20
CA LEU A 170 -8.91 10.78 -8.42
C LEU A 170 -10.43 10.82 -8.21
N GLN A 171 -10.92 10.37 -7.05
CA GLN A 171 -12.34 10.47 -6.68
C GLN A 171 -12.78 11.93 -6.50
N CYS A 172 -11.91 12.78 -5.95
CA CYS A 172 -12.19 14.20 -5.77
C CYS A 172 -12.20 14.98 -7.10
N TRP A 173 -11.34 14.62 -8.06
CA TRP A 173 -11.14 15.40 -9.30
C TRP A 173 -11.93 14.89 -10.51
N SER A 174 -12.38 13.63 -10.51
CA SER A 174 -13.02 13.03 -11.68
C SER A 174 -14.54 13.25 -11.71
N ARG A 175 -15.01 13.92 -12.77
CA ARG A 175 -16.45 14.09 -13.08
C ARG A 175 -17.10 12.80 -13.59
N ILE A 176 -16.33 11.98 -14.31
CA ILE A 176 -16.80 10.74 -14.96
C ILE A 176 -17.17 9.67 -13.93
N LEU A 177 -16.58 9.70 -12.74
CA LEU A 177 -16.77 8.66 -11.73
C LEU A 177 -18.04 8.86 -10.88
N THR A 178 -18.65 10.04 -10.91
CA THR A 178 -19.66 10.42 -9.91
C THR A 178 -21.07 10.65 -10.44
N HIS A 179 -21.31 10.36 -11.72
CA HIS A 179 -22.63 10.66 -12.31
C HIS A 179 -23.71 9.63 -11.93
N ASP A 180 -23.32 8.37 -11.74
CA ASP A 180 -24.24 7.26 -11.48
C ASP A 180 -24.23 6.86 -10.01
N ARG A 181 -25.41 6.71 -9.41
CA ARG A 181 -25.53 6.22 -8.01
C ARG A 181 -24.87 4.86 -7.78
N ALA A 182 -24.91 3.96 -8.76
CA ALA A 182 -24.24 2.66 -8.69
C ALA A 182 -22.71 2.77 -8.71
N ARG A 183 -22.15 3.69 -9.52
CA ARG A 183 -20.71 3.98 -9.51
C ARG A 183 -20.30 4.59 -8.17
N ASN A 184 -21.10 5.50 -7.62
CA ASN A 184 -20.86 6.07 -6.28
C ASN A 184 -20.85 5.01 -5.17
N LEU A 185 -21.76 4.04 -5.20
CA LEU A 185 -21.77 2.91 -4.25
C LEU A 185 -20.49 2.07 -4.38
N LEU A 186 -20.07 1.77 -5.61
CA LEU A 186 -18.84 1.02 -5.88
C LEU A 186 -17.62 1.76 -5.33
N PHE A 187 -17.53 3.07 -5.51
CA PHE A 187 -16.46 3.88 -4.93
C PHE A 187 -16.48 3.89 -3.41
N TYR A 188 -17.66 3.90 -2.77
CA TYR A 188 -17.79 3.83 -1.32
C TYR A 188 -17.28 2.50 -0.77
N ILE A 189 -17.70 1.38 -1.38
CA ILE A 189 -17.26 0.04 -0.98
C ILE A 189 -15.75 -0.08 -1.15
N TRP A 190 -15.21 0.39 -2.28
CA TRP A 190 -13.77 0.38 -2.52
C TRP A 190 -13.01 1.26 -1.52
N HIS A 191 -13.52 2.45 -1.22
CA HIS A 191 -12.91 3.33 -0.23
C HIS A 191 -12.88 2.69 1.17
N ALA A 192 -13.99 2.07 1.59
CA ALA A 192 -14.07 1.37 2.87
C ALA A 192 -13.08 0.18 2.91
N LEU A 193 -13.00 -0.59 1.83
CA LEU A 193 -12.08 -1.72 1.70
C LEU A 193 -10.62 -1.26 1.84
N MET A 194 -10.23 -0.22 1.11
CA MET A 194 -8.86 0.27 1.06
C MET A 194 -8.45 1.02 2.34
N LEU A 195 -9.36 1.78 2.94
CA LEU A 195 -9.14 2.40 4.25
C LEU A 195 -8.95 1.32 5.32
N GLY A 196 -9.82 0.30 5.34
CA GLY A 196 -9.70 -0.83 6.25
C GLY A 196 -8.39 -1.58 6.05
N GLY A 197 -8.03 -1.91 4.81
CA GLY A 197 -6.76 -2.56 4.49
C GLY A 197 -5.53 -1.72 4.88
N SER A 198 -5.59 -0.39 4.68
CA SER A 198 -4.51 0.53 5.07
C SER A 198 -4.35 0.55 6.60
N ILE A 199 -5.45 0.64 7.34
CA ILE A 199 -5.42 0.60 8.81
C ILE A 199 -4.88 -0.76 9.29
N CYS A 200 -5.34 -1.87 8.70
CA CYS A 200 -4.88 -3.21 9.10
C CYS A 200 -3.40 -3.44 8.81
N SER A 201 -2.90 -3.03 7.64
CA SER A 201 -1.48 -3.11 7.31
C SER A 201 -0.62 -2.22 8.21
N LEU A 202 -1.07 -1.01 8.54
CA LEU A 202 -0.38 -0.14 9.50
C LEU A 202 -0.38 -0.70 10.92
N ILE A 203 -1.51 -1.26 11.39
CA ILE A 203 -1.59 -1.92 12.69
C ILE A 203 -0.67 -3.12 12.70
N TYR A 204 -0.64 -3.92 11.65
CA TYR A 204 0.27 -5.07 11.54
C TYR A 204 1.72 -4.60 11.61
N ALA A 205 2.13 -3.64 10.77
CA ALA A 205 3.47 -3.07 10.78
C ALA A 205 3.88 -2.48 12.14
N ALA A 206 2.94 -1.85 12.88
CA ALA A 206 3.18 -1.35 14.22
C ALA A 206 3.20 -2.43 15.30
N LYS A 207 2.47 -3.54 15.07
CA LYS A 207 2.37 -4.68 15.99
C LYS A 207 3.48 -5.68 15.81
N VAL A 208 4.12 -5.78 14.64
CA VAL A 208 5.36 -6.55 14.45
C VAL A 208 6.33 -5.99 15.47
N PRO A 209 6.49 -6.65 16.64
CA PRO A 209 7.43 -6.19 17.63
C PRO A 209 8.79 -6.31 16.98
N LYS A 210 9.78 -5.58 17.47
CA LYS A 210 11.18 -5.91 17.18
C LYS A 210 11.34 -7.40 17.48
N ILE A 211 11.34 -8.23 16.43
CA ILE A 211 11.48 -9.67 16.57
C ILE A 211 12.75 -9.84 17.38
N SER A 212 12.65 -10.54 18.52
CA SER A 212 13.83 -10.84 19.32
C SER A 212 14.86 -11.50 18.41
N PRO A 213 16.15 -11.18 18.54
CA PRO A 213 17.19 -11.82 17.73
C PRO A 213 16.98 -13.33 17.74
N GLN A 214 16.87 -13.93 16.54
CA GLN A 214 16.77 -15.37 16.40
C GLN A 214 18.20 -15.93 16.31
N TYR A 215 18.37 -17.17 16.72
CA TYR A 215 19.67 -17.81 16.75
C TYR A 215 19.62 -19.13 16.01
N MET A 216 20.67 -19.42 15.26
CA MET A 216 20.98 -20.74 14.74
C MET A 216 22.18 -21.31 15.47
N PHE A 217 22.19 -22.62 15.69
CA PHE A 217 23.32 -23.32 16.32
C PHE A 217 23.98 -24.21 15.29
N CYS A 218 25.30 -24.12 15.14
CA CYS A 218 26.04 -24.81 14.08
C CYS A 218 27.32 -25.46 14.62
N PHE A 219 27.86 -26.44 13.90
CA PHE A 219 29.20 -26.94 14.18
C PHE A 219 30.27 -25.93 13.72
N PRO A 220 31.35 -25.70 14.50
CA PRO A 220 32.38 -24.72 14.15
C PRO A 220 33.22 -25.11 12.92
N ASP A 221 33.31 -26.40 12.60
CA ASP A 221 34.13 -26.92 11.49
C ASP A 221 33.44 -26.86 10.12
N LEU A 222 32.15 -26.54 10.09
CA LEU A 222 31.32 -26.56 8.89
C LEU A 222 30.69 -25.18 8.70
N VAL A 223 31.03 -24.54 7.58
CA VAL A 223 30.42 -23.26 7.21
C VAL A 223 28.95 -23.51 6.86
N PRO A 224 28.00 -22.79 7.48
CA PRO A 224 26.58 -22.92 7.20
C PRO A 224 26.28 -22.45 5.78
N PHE A 225 25.16 -22.92 5.24
CA PHE A 225 24.62 -22.31 4.04
C PHE A 225 24.10 -20.90 4.36
N ASN A 226 24.19 -19.99 3.39
CA ASN A 226 23.69 -18.62 3.56
C ASN A 226 22.17 -18.58 3.79
N ASP A 227 21.44 -19.54 3.22
CA ASP A 227 19.99 -19.73 3.35
C ASP A 227 19.71 -21.24 3.48
N THR A 228 18.88 -21.60 4.44
CA THR A 228 18.36 -22.97 4.63
C THR A 228 16.84 -22.93 4.74
N SER A 229 16.15 -23.75 3.94
CA SER A 229 14.71 -23.94 4.02
C SER A 229 14.33 -24.96 5.10
N ASN A 230 13.15 -24.80 5.68
CA ASN A 230 12.58 -25.75 6.61
C ASN A 230 12.07 -27.00 5.85
N ASP A 231 12.69 -28.15 6.04
CA ASP A 231 12.21 -29.44 5.49
C ASP A 231 11.13 -30.11 6.36
N GLY A 232 10.65 -29.39 7.39
CA GLY A 232 9.63 -29.83 8.33
C GLY A 232 10.17 -29.99 9.75
N TRP A 233 9.36 -29.62 10.74
CA TRP A 233 9.72 -29.73 12.16
C TRP A 233 9.30 -31.08 12.74
N GLN A 234 10.23 -31.81 13.36
CA GLN A 234 9.91 -33.01 14.12
C GLN A 234 9.79 -32.71 15.61
N ALA A 235 8.68 -33.13 16.23
CA ALA A 235 8.45 -32.93 17.66
C ALA A 235 9.53 -33.58 18.54
N SER A 236 10.22 -34.63 18.05
CA SER A 236 11.34 -35.29 18.71
C SER A 236 12.57 -34.38 18.91
N TRP A 237 12.68 -33.28 18.16
CA TRP A 237 13.76 -32.31 18.32
C TRP A 237 13.57 -31.39 19.53
N ARG A 238 12.35 -31.33 20.09
CA ARG A 238 12.05 -30.62 21.34
C ARG A 238 11.89 -31.64 22.46
N THR A 239 12.83 -31.69 23.38
CA THR A 239 12.79 -32.62 24.53
C THR A 239 11.98 -32.02 25.69
N SER A 240 12.57 -31.08 26.43
CA SER A 240 12.00 -30.47 27.64
C SER A 240 12.20 -28.95 27.61
N THR A 241 13.46 -28.52 27.57
CA THR A 241 13.86 -27.12 27.48
C THR A 241 14.61 -26.86 26.18
N TRP A 242 14.70 -25.59 25.77
CA TRP A 242 15.54 -25.21 24.63
C TRP A 242 17.00 -25.60 24.88
N ASN A 243 17.47 -25.46 26.12
CA ASN A 243 18.83 -25.83 26.50
C ASN A 243 19.10 -27.31 26.28
N ASP A 244 18.25 -28.17 26.85
CA ASP A 244 18.41 -29.62 26.73
C ASP A 244 18.31 -30.06 25.26
N SER A 245 17.43 -29.43 24.48
CA SER A 245 17.24 -29.76 23.06
C SER A 245 18.50 -29.44 22.23
N VAL A 246 19.08 -28.25 22.40
CA VAL A 246 20.31 -27.86 21.68
C VAL A 246 21.47 -28.76 22.09
N TRP A 247 21.72 -28.91 23.39
CA TRP A 247 22.83 -29.73 23.89
C TRP A 247 22.73 -31.20 23.49
N ASP A 248 21.54 -31.79 23.49
CA ASP A 248 21.32 -33.19 23.10
C ASP A 248 21.56 -33.41 21.60
N ILE A 249 21.20 -32.45 20.73
CA ILE A 249 21.49 -32.52 19.29
C ILE A 249 23.00 -32.53 19.02
N PHE A 250 23.76 -31.63 19.64
CA PHE A 250 25.20 -31.49 19.38
C PHE A 250 26.05 -32.50 20.16
N SER A 251 25.56 -33.06 21.26
CA SER A 251 26.24 -34.14 21.99
C SER A 251 25.93 -35.53 21.40
N ASN A 252 24.77 -35.74 20.77
CA ASN A 252 24.41 -37.04 20.24
C ASN A 252 24.50 -37.10 18.70
N LEU A 253 25.55 -37.73 18.19
CA LEU A 253 25.80 -37.88 16.76
C LEU A 253 24.65 -38.59 16.01
N ALA A 254 23.90 -39.48 16.67
CA ALA A 254 22.75 -40.13 16.05
C ALA A 254 21.58 -39.16 15.82
N ARG A 255 21.35 -38.22 16.74
CA ARG A 255 20.30 -37.18 16.60
C ARG A 255 20.70 -36.13 15.59
N TRP A 256 21.96 -35.71 15.58
CA TRP A 256 22.44 -34.79 14.55
C TRP A 256 22.30 -35.39 13.14
N ASN A 257 22.65 -36.67 12.95
CA ASN A 257 22.43 -37.32 11.66
C ASN A 257 20.96 -37.39 11.23
N GLN A 258 20.00 -37.32 12.16
CA GLN A 258 18.57 -37.25 11.87
C GLN A 258 18.11 -35.84 11.48
N LEU A 259 18.79 -34.79 11.94
CA LEU A 259 18.51 -33.40 11.56
C LEU A 259 18.71 -33.19 10.06
N GLY A 260 19.73 -33.85 9.47
CA GLY A 260 19.98 -33.82 8.03
C GLY A 260 20.56 -32.50 7.51
N ASP A 261 20.86 -31.56 8.40
CA ASP A 261 21.40 -30.22 8.14
C ASP A 261 22.62 -29.90 9.04
N ILE A 262 23.39 -28.87 8.67
CA ILE A 262 24.61 -28.42 9.36
C ILE A 262 24.25 -27.66 10.64
N CYS A 263 23.12 -26.96 10.64
CA CYS A 263 22.68 -26.09 11.72
C CYS A 263 21.29 -26.47 12.24
N PHE A 264 21.09 -26.24 13.54
CA PHE A 264 19.80 -26.35 14.19
C PHE A 264 19.16 -24.98 14.32
N ASN A 265 17.95 -24.85 13.76
CA ASN A 265 17.18 -23.61 13.69
C ASN A 265 15.91 -23.69 14.55
N PRO A 266 15.93 -23.22 15.82
CA PRO A 266 14.77 -23.17 16.71
C PRO A 266 13.53 -22.50 16.12
N CYS A 267 13.71 -21.52 15.23
CA CYS A 267 12.61 -20.80 14.59
C CYS A 267 11.74 -21.69 13.70
N PHE A 268 12.23 -22.85 13.24
CA PHE A 268 11.44 -23.81 12.46
C PHE A 268 10.33 -24.50 13.25
N ASN A 269 10.35 -24.38 14.58
CA ASN A 269 9.23 -24.78 15.44
C ASN A 269 8.03 -23.80 15.38
N SER A 270 8.16 -22.67 14.69
CA SER A 270 7.05 -21.73 14.50
C SER A 270 6.11 -22.22 13.39
N THR A 271 4.81 -21.97 13.56
CA THR A 271 3.79 -22.28 12.54
C THR A 271 2.91 -21.06 12.31
N GLN A 272 2.45 -20.87 11.07
CA GLN A 272 1.45 -19.87 10.73
C GLN A 272 0.36 -20.43 9.83
N ILE A 273 -0.81 -19.77 9.84
CA ILE A 273 -1.94 -20.14 8.99
C ILE A 273 -1.78 -19.68 7.53
N LEU A 274 -0.96 -18.65 7.31
CA LEU A 274 -0.77 -18.01 6.01
C LEU A 274 0.10 -18.83 5.07
N ARG A 275 1.00 -19.67 5.57
CA ARG A 275 1.95 -20.42 4.72
C ARG A 275 2.25 -21.78 5.31
N LYS A 276 2.71 -22.67 4.45
CA LYS A 276 3.18 -23.99 4.89
C LYS A 276 4.45 -23.82 5.72
N PRO A 277 4.67 -24.63 6.77
CA PRO A 277 5.92 -24.62 7.53
C PRO A 277 7.16 -24.77 6.64
N ASP A 278 7.04 -25.53 5.55
CA ASP A 278 8.15 -25.86 4.65
C ASP A 278 8.64 -24.68 3.78
N SER A 279 7.92 -23.55 3.75
CA SER A 279 8.39 -22.29 3.12
C SER A 279 9.12 -21.36 4.07
N LEU A 280 9.35 -21.77 5.31
CA LEU A 280 10.10 -20.95 6.24
C LEU A 280 11.58 -21.08 5.89
N HIS A 281 12.24 -19.95 5.70
CA HIS A 281 13.68 -19.87 5.44
C HIS A 281 14.39 -19.29 6.66
N SER A 282 15.63 -19.72 6.87
CA SER A 282 16.55 -19.08 7.81
C SER A 282 17.81 -18.65 7.09
N ALA A 283 18.14 -17.37 7.18
CA ALA A 283 19.36 -16.81 6.60
C ALA A 283 20.24 -16.19 7.68
N THR A 284 21.56 -16.29 7.48
CA THR A 284 22.55 -15.64 8.34
C THR A 284 22.42 -14.11 8.24
N ALA A 285 22.56 -13.40 9.35
CA ALA A 285 22.34 -11.94 9.41
C ALA A 285 23.34 -11.09 8.61
N ASP A 286 24.39 -11.67 8.01
CA ASP A 286 25.42 -10.96 7.28
C ASP A 286 25.51 -11.41 5.82
N GLY A 287 25.15 -10.49 4.92
CA GLY A 287 25.25 -10.67 3.47
C GLY A 287 24.18 -9.85 2.76
N ASP A 288 22.98 -10.44 2.62
CA ASP A 288 21.86 -9.85 1.87
C ASP A 288 20.74 -9.29 2.78
N PHE A 289 20.63 -9.79 4.02
CA PHE A 289 19.65 -9.34 5.02
C PHE A 289 20.32 -8.55 6.15
N LYS A 290 21.04 -7.46 5.83
CA LYS A 290 21.52 -6.49 6.83
C LYS A 290 20.35 -5.72 7.46
N ILE A 291 19.51 -6.43 8.19
CA ILE A 291 18.51 -5.87 9.08
C ILE A 291 19.26 -5.38 10.32
N ALA A 292 19.24 -4.06 10.50
CA ALA A 292 19.34 -3.33 11.77
C ALA A 292 20.65 -2.66 12.25
N THR A 293 21.80 -2.68 11.56
CA THR A 293 23.00 -2.00 12.10
C THR A 293 23.88 -1.17 11.14
N SER A 294 23.39 -0.74 9.96
CA SER A 294 24.07 0.35 9.22
C SER A 294 23.66 1.73 9.76
N HIS A 295 24.27 2.09 10.88
CA HIS A 295 23.89 3.17 11.81
C HIS A 295 24.02 4.61 11.26
N SER A 296 24.54 4.84 10.05
CA SER A 296 24.77 6.20 9.49
C SER A 296 23.70 6.67 8.50
N PHE A 297 23.21 5.80 7.62
CA PHE A 297 22.16 6.14 6.65
C PHE A 297 20.76 5.94 7.24
N VAL A 298 20.57 4.86 8.02
CA VAL A 298 19.30 4.55 8.69
C VAL A 298 18.94 5.63 9.71
N LYS A 299 19.88 6.23 10.45
CA LYS A 299 19.57 7.38 11.33
C LYS A 299 19.03 8.60 10.57
N LYS A 300 19.46 8.80 9.32
CA LYS A 300 19.00 9.90 8.45
C LYS A 300 17.62 9.59 7.84
N VAL A 301 17.32 8.32 7.56
CA VAL A 301 16.04 7.84 7.03
C VAL A 301 14.98 7.62 8.14
N LEU A 302 15.37 7.25 9.36
CA LEU A 302 14.51 7.10 10.54
C LEU A 302 13.84 8.45 10.93
N TYR A 303 14.52 9.57 10.65
CA TYR A 303 13.95 10.91 10.78
C TYR A 303 12.84 11.18 9.74
N SER A 304 12.87 10.49 8.58
CA SER A 304 11.86 10.61 7.52
C SER A 304 10.61 9.76 7.76
N HIS A 305 10.71 8.64 8.48
CA HIS A 305 9.59 7.72 8.72
C HIS A 305 8.39 8.46 9.35
N ARG A 306 8.59 9.17 10.47
CA ARG A 306 7.54 9.96 11.12
C ARG A 306 6.97 11.06 10.23
N TYR A 307 7.82 11.68 9.40
CA TYR A 307 7.40 12.73 8.47
C TYR A 307 6.50 12.15 7.37
N ILE A 308 6.89 11.03 6.76
CA ILE A 308 6.13 10.36 5.71
C ILE A 308 4.75 9.93 6.25
N TYR A 309 4.68 9.28 7.41
CA TYR A 309 3.37 8.91 7.99
C TYR A 309 2.54 10.13 8.38
N SER A 310 3.14 11.17 8.94
CA SER A 310 2.43 12.42 9.25
C SER A 310 1.83 13.03 7.99
N LEU A 311 2.58 13.00 6.88
CA LEU A 311 2.17 13.56 5.60
C LEU A 311 1.06 12.70 4.95
N ILE A 312 1.11 11.38 5.10
CA ILE A 312 0.03 10.45 4.73
C ILE A 312 -1.24 10.73 5.54
N ILE A 313 -1.13 10.87 6.87
CA ILE A 313 -2.26 11.14 7.75
C ILE A 313 -2.90 12.49 7.41
N ILE A 314 -2.10 13.53 7.19
CA ILE A 314 -2.59 14.85 6.77
C ILE A 314 -3.30 14.75 5.42
N CYS A 315 -2.71 14.04 4.45
CA CYS A 315 -3.33 13.82 3.14
C CYS A 315 -4.67 13.08 3.27
N LEU A 316 -4.73 12.06 4.13
CA LEU A 316 -5.94 11.29 4.40
C LEU A 316 -7.02 12.16 5.02
N ILE A 317 -6.71 12.92 6.08
CA ILE A 317 -7.66 13.83 6.74
C ILE A 317 -8.19 14.86 5.75
N LEU A 318 -7.31 15.51 4.97
CA LEU A 318 -7.72 16.51 3.99
C LEU A 318 -8.63 15.93 2.91
N ASN A 319 -8.29 14.76 2.35
CA ASN A 319 -9.13 14.12 1.34
C ASN A 319 -10.44 13.58 1.92
N CYS A 320 -10.45 13.09 3.16
CA CYS A 320 -11.66 12.66 3.85
C CYS A 320 -12.60 13.85 4.15
N LEU A 321 -12.04 14.99 4.54
CA LEU A 321 -12.79 16.25 4.68
C LEU A 321 -13.38 16.67 3.32
N LEU A 322 -12.60 16.66 2.24
CA LEU A 322 -13.09 16.99 0.88
C LEU A 322 -14.21 16.05 0.42
N LEU A 323 -14.10 14.75 0.70
CA LEU A 323 -15.16 13.77 0.47
C LEU A 323 -16.41 14.11 1.30
N THR A 324 -16.25 14.39 2.59
CA THR A 324 -17.37 14.71 3.50
C THR A 324 -18.11 15.97 3.07
N TYR A 325 -17.40 17.02 2.63
CA TYR A 325 -18.00 18.24 2.10
C TYR A 325 -18.77 18.03 0.80
N ARG A 326 -18.38 17.03 0.01
CA ARG A 326 -19.10 16.64 -1.21
C ARG A 326 -20.42 15.92 -0.89
N PHE A 327 -20.51 15.25 0.26
CA PHE A 327 -21.69 14.47 0.66
C PHE A 327 -22.66 15.20 1.56
N LEU A 328 -22.20 16.20 2.33
CA LEU A 328 -23.10 17.08 3.07
C LEU A 328 -23.99 17.85 2.06
N PRO A 329 -25.29 18.08 2.36
CA PRO A 329 -26.21 18.88 1.55
C PRO A 329 -25.87 20.38 1.64
N TYR A 330 -24.58 20.70 1.60
CA TYR A 330 -24.07 22.05 1.51
C TYR A 330 -24.00 22.41 0.04
N ARG A 331 -24.89 23.32 -0.37
CA ARG A 331 -24.96 23.85 -1.74
C ARG A 331 -23.78 24.80 -1.97
N SER A 332 -22.55 24.28 -1.89
CA SER A 332 -21.35 25.03 -2.23
C SER A 332 -21.44 25.46 -3.70
N ARG A 333 -21.17 26.74 -3.97
CA ARG A 333 -21.28 27.32 -5.33
C ARG A 333 -20.09 27.01 -6.22
N ILE A 334 -19.07 26.33 -5.68
CA ILE A 334 -17.84 25.99 -6.39
C ILE A 334 -18.03 24.65 -7.10
N PRO A 335 -17.96 24.61 -8.45
CA PRO A 335 -17.97 23.35 -9.18
C PRO A 335 -16.63 22.63 -8.97
N SER A 336 -16.55 21.84 -7.90
CA SER A 336 -15.36 21.06 -7.50
C SER A 336 -14.86 20.09 -8.59
N ALA A 337 -15.70 19.78 -9.58
CA ALA A 337 -15.37 18.88 -10.69
C ALA A 337 -14.71 19.56 -11.91
N GLN A 338 -14.55 20.89 -11.94
CA GLN A 338 -14.00 21.62 -13.11
C GLN A 338 -12.91 22.63 -12.74
N ILE A 339 -11.71 22.14 -12.43
CA ILE A 339 -10.54 22.97 -12.07
C ILE A 339 -10.17 23.98 -13.17
N MET A 340 -10.26 23.59 -14.44
CA MET A 340 -10.03 24.49 -15.58
C MET A 340 -11.06 25.63 -15.65
N VAL A 341 -12.31 25.37 -15.26
CA VAL A 341 -13.37 26.39 -15.22
C VAL A 341 -13.16 27.32 -14.02
N ILE A 342 -12.74 26.79 -12.87
CA ILE A 342 -12.34 27.61 -11.71
C ILE A 342 -11.19 28.57 -12.08
N TRP A 343 -10.17 28.07 -12.80
CA TRP A 343 -9.03 28.91 -13.20
C TRP A 343 -9.40 29.95 -14.26
N LYS A 344 -10.31 29.60 -15.19
CA LYS A 344 -10.83 30.49 -16.24
C LYS A 344 -11.79 31.54 -15.69
N GLU A 345 -12.62 31.19 -14.71
CA GLU A 345 -13.62 32.06 -14.09
C GLU A 345 -13.15 32.71 -12.78
N ARG A 346 -11.84 32.62 -12.45
CA ARG A 346 -11.28 33.15 -11.19
C ARG A 346 -11.64 34.61 -10.94
N LYS A 347 -11.70 35.43 -12.00
CA LYS A 347 -12.07 36.86 -11.89
C LYS A 347 -13.56 37.02 -11.58
N THR A 348 -14.41 36.17 -12.13
CA THR A 348 -15.86 36.18 -11.93
C THR A 348 -16.23 35.66 -10.54
N ILE A 349 -15.55 34.62 -10.07
CA ILE A 349 -15.69 34.08 -8.70
C ILE A 349 -15.22 35.13 -7.69
N TRP A 350 -14.04 35.73 -7.91
CA TRP A 350 -13.52 36.79 -7.03
C TRP A 350 -14.41 38.03 -7.01
N LYS A 351 -14.99 38.40 -8.16
CA LYS A 351 -15.92 39.52 -8.27
C LYS A 351 -17.22 39.22 -7.52
N SER A 352 -17.81 38.03 -7.71
CA SER A 352 -18.99 37.57 -6.96
C SER A 352 -18.78 37.57 -5.44
N PHE A 353 -17.61 37.10 -5.00
CA PHE A 353 -17.23 37.08 -3.58
C PHE A 353 -17.06 38.50 -3.01
N LYS A 354 -16.42 39.38 -3.79
CA LYS A 354 -16.28 40.80 -3.44
C LYS A 354 -17.63 41.50 -3.39
N ASP A 355 -18.52 41.20 -4.35
CA ASP A 355 -19.86 41.79 -4.46
C ASP A 355 -20.76 41.30 -3.31
N GLU A 356 -20.61 40.07 -2.81
CA GLU A 356 -21.34 39.59 -1.61
C GLU A 356 -20.81 40.20 -0.30
N VAL A 357 -19.50 40.37 -0.17
CA VAL A 357 -18.90 41.03 1.01
C VAL A 357 -19.24 42.52 1.03
N CYS A 358 -19.17 43.20 -0.12
CA CYS A 358 -19.57 44.60 -0.26
C CYS A 358 -21.09 44.77 -0.13
N GLY A 359 -21.90 43.90 -0.74
CA GLY A 359 -23.36 43.94 -0.64
C GLY A 359 -23.91 43.62 0.75
N ALA A 360 -23.21 42.80 1.54
CA ALA A 360 -23.54 42.58 2.95
C ALA A 360 -23.10 43.74 3.86
N MET A 361 -22.12 44.55 3.43
CA MET A 361 -21.81 45.84 4.06
C MET A 361 -22.80 46.95 3.67
N ASP A 362 -23.38 46.86 2.47
CA ASP A 362 -24.31 47.82 1.90
C ASP A 362 -25.75 47.24 1.80
N THR A 363 -26.55 47.29 2.87
CA THR A 363 -28.02 47.14 2.73
C THR A 363 -28.75 48.12 3.67
N PRO A 364 -29.88 48.69 3.24
CA PRO A 364 -30.07 50.08 2.91
C PRO A 364 -30.42 50.94 4.14
N SER A 365 -29.85 52.15 4.18
CA SER A 365 -30.20 53.24 5.10
C SER A 365 -31.58 53.87 4.82
N ASN A 366 -32.61 53.10 4.46
CA ASN A 366 -33.92 53.61 4.06
C ASN A 366 -35.07 52.99 4.87
N LEU A 367 -34.99 53.09 6.19
CA LEU A 367 -36.14 53.00 7.09
C LEU A 367 -35.80 53.79 8.35
N ASP A 368 -35.84 55.12 8.21
CA ASP A 368 -36.25 56.10 9.21
C ASP A 368 -35.84 57.49 8.71
N ASN A 369 -36.63 58.01 7.78
CA ASN A 369 -36.68 59.44 7.51
C ASN A 369 -38.08 59.90 7.90
N ASN A 370 -38.25 60.26 9.17
CA ASN A 370 -39.28 61.20 9.64
C ASN A 370 -38.96 61.64 11.08
N GLY A 371 -38.73 62.95 11.26
CA GLY A 371 -38.87 63.64 12.54
C GLY A 371 -37.58 64.06 13.27
N GLU A 372 -37.13 65.29 12.98
CA GLU A 372 -36.65 66.34 13.92
C GLU A 372 -35.83 65.96 15.18
N ASP A 373 -34.55 66.36 15.25
CA ASP A 373 -34.02 67.54 15.98
C ASP A 373 -32.47 67.46 16.19
N PRO A 374 -31.70 68.56 16.24
CA PRO A 374 -30.23 68.52 16.32
C PRO A 374 -29.70 68.72 17.75
N GLY A 375 -29.14 67.67 18.35
CA GLY A 375 -28.37 67.75 19.60
C GLY A 375 -26.88 67.45 19.39
N PRO A 376 -25.93 68.24 19.94
CA PRO A 376 -24.52 68.04 19.69
C PRO A 376 -23.91 66.98 20.62
N THR A 377 -22.82 66.38 20.15
CA THR A 377 -21.85 65.55 20.90
C THR A 377 -22.14 64.04 21.01
N THR A 378 -21.41 63.26 20.21
CA THR A 378 -20.42 62.27 20.68
C THR A 378 -19.86 61.47 19.48
N LYS A 379 -18.68 61.83 19.00
CA LYS A 379 -17.96 61.11 17.91
C LYS A 379 -17.50 59.68 18.26
N LYS A 380 -17.85 59.13 19.43
CA LYS A 380 -17.43 57.79 19.89
C LYS A 380 -18.45 56.66 19.64
N THR A 381 -19.68 56.98 19.22
CA THR A 381 -20.75 55.99 19.00
C THR A 381 -20.82 55.44 17.56
N SER A 382 -20.10 56.05 16.61
CA SER A 382 -20.15 55.64 15.18
C SER A 382 -19.38 54.34 14.90
N VAL A 383 -18.26 54.08 15.60
CA VAL A 383 -17.47 52.86 15.42
C VAL A 383 -18.17 51.65 16.03
N TRP A 384 -18.86 51.83 17.16
CA TRP A 384 -19.55 50.74 17.87
C TRP A 384 -20.86 50.32 17.18
N ARG A 385 -21.61 51.27 16.57
CA ARG A 385 -22.73 50.92 15.67
C ARG A 385 -22.25 50.23 14.39
N ARG A 386 -21.10 50.63 13.83
CA ARG A 386 -20.48 49.99 12.66
C ARG A 386 -19.98 48.57 12.98
N MET A 387 -19.47 48.32 14.19
CA MET A 387 -19.11 46.97 14.67
C MET A 387 -20.33 46.08 14.98
N ARG A 388 -21.44 46.64 15.47
CA ARG A 388 -22.67 45.88 15.76
C ARG A 388 -23.29 45.26 14.49
N HIS A 389 -23.09 45.88 13.33
CA HIS A 389 -23.51 45.36 12.03
C HIS A 389 -22.66 44.18 11.54
N ILE A 390 -21.36 44.16 11.86
CA ILE A 390 -20.45 43.01 11.58
C ILE A 390 -20.85 41.79 12.42
N PHE A 391 -21.51 41.99 13.57
CA PHE A 391 -22.07 40.93 14.42
C PHE A 391 -23.53 40.54 14.08
N SER A 392 -24.07 41.01 12.96
CA SER A 392 -25.36 40.51 12.46
C SER A 392 -25.24 39.03 12.12
N ARG A 393 -26.19 38.19 12.60
CA ARG A 393 -26.28 36.75 12.26
C ARG A 393 -26.24 36.51 10.75
N GLN A 394 -26.72 37.46 9.95
CA GLN A 394 -26.71 37.40 8.49
C GLN A 394 -25.29 37.52 7.93
N PHE A 395 -24.51 38.49 8.43
CA PHE A 395 -23.12 38.71 8.02
C PHE A 395 -22.23 37.53 8.46
N LEU A 396 -22.41 37.05 9.69
CA LEU A 396 -21.67 35.90 10.21
C LEU A 396 -21.95 34.64 9.37
N LYS A 397 -23.21 34.42 8.95
CA LYS A 397 -23.59 33.28 8.09
C LYS A 397 -22.97 33.39 6.69
N SER A 398 -23.00 34.57 6.07
CA SER A 398 -22.39 34.78 4.75
C SER A 398 -20.87 34.68 4.80
N PHE A 399 -20.23 35.25 5.82
CA PHE A 399 -18.79 35.14 6.05
C PHE A 399 -18.35 33.70 6.32
N LEU A 400 -19.13 32.93 7.09
CA LEU A 400 -18.87 31.51 7.32
C LEU A 400 -18.95 30.71 6.00
N HIS A 401 -19.96 30.96 5.16
CA HIS A 401 -20.08 30.34 3.84
C HIS A 401 -18.86 30.62 2.95
N VAL A 402 -18.47 31.88 2.89
CA VAL A 402 -17.28 32.41 2.20
C VAL A 402 -15.99 31.71 2.67
N LEU A 403 -15.83 31.57 3.98
CA LEU A 403 -14.64 30.95 4.59
C LEU A 403 -14.60 29.45 4.31
N VAL A 404 -15.75 28.76 4.37
CA VAL A 404 -15.88 27.34 4.03
C VAL A 404 -15.54 27.11 2.55
N ASP A 405 -16.09 27.91 1.65
CA ASP A 405 -15.82 27.81 0.21
C ASP A 405 -14.33 28.08 -0.12
N ALA A 406 -13.70 29.06 0.57
CA ALA A 406 -12.27 29.32 0.45
C ALA A 406 -11.40 28.18 1.01
N ALA A 407 -11.79 27.58 2.14
CA ALA A 407 -11.10 26.45 2.74
C ALA A 407 -11.18 25.19 1.86
N ILE A 408 -12.34 24.95 1.23
CA ILE A 408 -12.52 23.86 0.26
C ILE A 408 -11.60 24.07 -0.95
N LEU A 409 -11.57 25.29 -1.51
CA LEU A 409 -10.69 25.62 -2.64
C LEU A 409 -9.21 25.41 -2.30
N PHE A 410 -8.79 25.88 -1.14
CA PHE A 410 -7.42 25.70 -0.65
C PHE A 410 -7.11 24.22 -0.42
N GLY A 411 -8.02 23.46 0.18
CA GLY A 411 -7.86 22.02 0.41
C GLY A 411 -7.75 21.23 -0.89
N ILE A 412 -8.53 21.56 -1.92
CA ILE A 412 -8.43 20.93 -3.25
C ILE A 412 -7.07 21.22 -3.87
N LEU A 413 -6.62 22.47 -3.84
CA LEU A 413 -5.36 22.89 -4.47
C LEU A 413 -4.15 22.31 -3.73
N PHE A 414 -4.20 22.29 -2.40
CA PHE A 414 -3.19 21.66 -1.56
C PHE A 414 -3.14 20.14 -1.77
N SER A 415 -4.30 19.46 -1.79
CA SER A 415 -4.36 18.02 -2.10
C SER A 415 -3.79 17.72 -3.51
N MET A 416 -4.03 18.61 -4.48
CA MET A 416 -3.51 18.47 -5.85
C MET A 416 -2.00 18.57 -5.97
N ILE A 417 -1.38 19.42 -5.17
CA ILE A 417 0.07 19.57 -5.19
C ILE A 417 0.70 18.52 -4.29
N VAL A 418 0.24 18.41 -3.04
CA VAL A 418 0.91 17.60 -2.02
C VAL A 418 0.72 16.11 -2.26
N SER A 419 -0.49 15.65 -2.60
CA SER A 419 -0.76 14.20 -2.75
C SER A 419 0.18 13.48 -3.74
N PRO A 420 0.43 13.96 -4.98
CA PRO A 420 1.35 13.27 -5.88
C PRO A 420 2.80 13.23 -5.34
N PHE A 421 3.26 14.30 -4.67
CA PHE A 421 4.58 14.28 -4.03
C PHE A 421 4.64 13.30 -2.85
N THR A 422 3.56 13.20 -2.06
CA THR A 422 3.42 12.20 -0.99
C THR A 422 3.55 10.79 -1.55
N VAL A 423 2.84 10.50 -2.63
CA VAL A 423 2.83 9.17 -3.28
C VAL A 423 4.22 8.82 -3.76
N VAL A 424 4.89 9.71 -4.50
CA VAL A 424 6.23 9.45 -5.02
C VAL A 424 7.24 9.26 -3.88
N ALA A 425 7.20 10.11 -2.85
CA ALA A 425 8.08 9.99 -1.70
C ALA A 425 7.85 8.66 -0.94
N PHE A 426 6.58 8.26 -0.78
CA PHE A 426 6.22 7.00 -0.13
C PHE A 426 6.67 5.79 -0.95
N VAL A 427 6.43 5.76 -2.27
CA VAL A 427 6.83 4.65 -3.15
C VAL A 427 8.35 4.49 -3.17
N ILE A 428 9.11 5.59 -3.29
CA ILE A 428 10.58 5.53 -3.25
C ILE A 428 11.05 4.97 -1.90
N TRP A 429 10.47 5.47 -0.81
CA TRP A 429 10.86 5.04 0.54
C TRP A 429 10.56 3.54 0.77
N ILE A 430 9.35 3.07 0.43
CA ILE A 430 8.96 1.68 0.67
C ILE A 430 9.66 0.69 -0.26
N GLU A 431 9.96 1.07 -1.52
CA GLU A 431 10.73 0.18 -2.42
C GLU A 431 12.19 0.07 -2.00
N ILE A 432 12.80 1.14 -1.45
CA ILE A 432 14.13 1.03 -0.84
C ILE A 432 14.08 0.04 0.33
N GLN A 433 13.04 0.09 1.15
CA GLN A 433 12.87 -0.85 2.26
C GLN A 433 12.77 -2.29 1.73
N ILE A 434 11.87 -2.56 0.79
CA ILE A 434 11.62 -3.90 0.25
C ILE A 434 12.81 -4.44 -0.57
N SER A 435 13.57 -3.57 -1.23
CA SER A 435 14.76 -4.00 -1.98
C SER A 435 15.85 -4.64 -1.11
N ASN A 436 15.80 -4.40 0.21
CA ASN A 436 16.70 -5.04 1.17
C ASN A 436 16.16 -6.39 1.70
N ASP A 437 14.97 -6.82 1.28
CA ASP A 437 14.29 -8.02 1.81
C ASP A 437 14.62 -9.30 1.02
N GLY A 438 15.73 -9.33 0.27
CA GLY A 438 16.22 -10.51 -0.43
C GLY A 438 15.38 -10.97 -1.64
N PRO A 439 15.84 -11.99 -2.38
CA PRO A 439 15.16 -12.50 -3.58
C PRO A 439 13.91 -13.32 -3.23
N SER A 440 12.94 -13.31 -4.14
CA SER A 440 11.70 -14.09 -4.02
C SER A 440 11.92 -15.56 -4.42
N GLU A 441 11.73 -16.50 -3.50
CA GLU A 441 11.63 -17.92 -3.80
C GLU A 441 10.30 -18.45 -3.27
N GLU A 442 9.40 -18.90 -4.15
CA GLU A 442 8.20 -19.63 -3.74
C GLU A 442 7.99 -20.87 -4.58
N THR A 443 7.54 -21.94 -3.93
CA THR A 443 6.97 -23.10 -4.62
C THR A 443 5.52 -22.81 -5.02
N PRO A 444 5.03 -23.33 -6.16
CA PRO A 444 3.74 -22.95 -6.75
C PRO A 444 2.47 -23.33 -5.96
N SER A 445 2.55 -23.69 -4.67
CA SER A 445 1.42 -24.22 -3.87
C SER A 445 0.99 -23.34 -2.67
N GLN A 446 1.29 -22.04 -2.68
CA GLN A 446 1.18 -21.15 -1.51
C GLN A 446 0.23 -19.97 -1.70
N VAL A 447 -0.03 -19.21 -0.62
CA VAL A 447 -1.19 -18.30 -0.46
C VAL A 447 -1.27 -17.14 -1.48
N GLY A 448 -0.20 -16.87 -2.23
CA GLY A 448 -0.26 -16.07 -3.46
C GLY A 448 -1.35 -16.53 -4.46
N GLN A 449 -1.81 -17.79 -4.40
CA GLN A 449 -2.93 -18.28 -5.20
C GLN A 449 -4.30 -17.71 -4.82
N TRP A 450 -4.52 -17.22 -3.59
CA TRP A 450 -5.83 -16.64 -3.18
C TRP A 450 -6.09 -15.27 -3.82
N ALA A 451 -5.04 -14.57 -4.25
CA ALA A 451 -5.20 -13.28 -4.86
C ALA A 451 -5.95 -13.35 -6.21
N TYR A 452 -5.77 -14.42 -7.01
CA TYR A 452 -6.52 -14.60 -8.26
C TYR A 452 -8.04 -14.80 -8.06
N PRO A 453 -8.53 -15.74 -7.23
CA PRO A 453 -9.96 -15.88 -6.97
C PRO A 453 -10.53 -14.68 -6.23
N VAL A 454 -9.79 -14.02 -5.33
CA VAL A 454 -10.23 -12.78 -4.68
C VAL A 454 -10.36 -11.65 -5.69
N SER A 455 -9.38 -11.46 -6.58
CA SER A 455 -9.45 -10.48 -7.67
C SER A 455 -10.67 -10.76 -8.57
N LEU A 456 -10.89 -12.01 -8.94
CA LEU A 456 -12.05 -12.42 -9.73
C LEU A 456 -13.36 -12.14 -9.00
N ALA A 457 -13.45 -12.44 -7.70
CA ALA A 457 -14.63 -12.17 -6.88
C ALA A 457 -14.92 -10.66 -6.81
N LEU A 458 -13.89 -9.83 -6.60
CA LEU A 458 -14.04 -8.37 -6.61
C LEU A 458 -14.55 -7.85 -7.96
N LEU A 459 -14.06 -8.40 -9.08
CA LEU A 459 -14.54 -8.06 -10.41
C LEU A 459 -16.00 -8.49 -10.63
N VAL A 460 -16.36 -9.70 -10.20
CA VAL A 460 -17.74 -10.22 -10.31
C VAL A 460 -18.70 -9.37 -9.48
N ILE A 461 -18.33 -9.01 -8.24
CA ILE A 461 -19.13 -8.13 -7.37
C ILE A 461 -19.29 -6.75 -8.04
N SER A 462 -18.21 -6.19 -8.58
CA SER A 462 -18.23 -4.90 -9.28
C SER A 462 -19.18 -4.94 -10.49
N ALA A 463 -19.09 -5.99 -11.31
CA ALA A 463 -19.98 -6.20 -12.45
C ALA A 463 -21.43 -6.43 -12.04
N ALA A 464 -21.68 -7.14 -10.94
CA ALA A 464 -23.01 -7.36 -10.40
C ALA A 464 -23.66 -6.05 -9.94
N ILE A 465 -22.91 -5.20 -9.21
CA ILE A 465 -23.37 -3.87 -8.79
C ILE A 465 -23.72 -3.00 -10.02
N LEU A 466 -22.88 -3.03 -11.05
CA LEU A 466 -23.13 -2.30 -12.30
C LEU A 466 -24.35 -2.83 -13.06
N LYS A 467 -24.57 -4.16 -13.12
CA LYS A 467 -25.80 -4.73 -13.68
C LYS A 467 -27.04 -4.36 -12.88
N LEU A 468 -26.92 -4.24 -11.55
CA LEU A 468 -28.00 -3.79 -10.67
C LEU A 468 -28.27 -2.28 -10.76
N LYS A 469 -27.50 -1.51 -11.54
CA LYS A 469 -27.66 -0.05 -11.70
C LYS A 469 -29.11 0.33 -11.96
N TYR A 470 -29.80 -0.34 -12.88
CA TYR A 470 -31.19 -0.02 -13.24
C TYR A 470 -32.21 -0.33 -12.14
N ARG A 471 -31.90 -1.23 -11.21
CA ARG A 471 -32.75 -1.49 -10.02
C ARG A 471 -32.47 -0.52 -8.87
N LEU A 472 -31.24 0.00 -8.79
CA LEU A 472 -30.80 0.95 -7.76
C LEU A 472 -30.99 2.41 -8.16
N ALA A 473 -31.24 2.68 -9.45
CA ALA A 473 -31.46 4.02 -9.98
C ALA A 473 -32.76 4.61 -9.44
N SER A 474 -32.71 5.88 -9.01
CA SER A 474 -33.93 6.59 -8.62
C SER A 474 -34.77 6.91 -9.86
N SER A 475 -36.10 7.02 -9.70
CA SER A 475 -37.01 7.38 -10.80
C SER A 475 -36.61 8.69 -11.49
N VAL A 476 -36.09 9.66 -10.74
CA VAL A 476 -35.60 10.95 -11.24
C VAL A 476 -34.32 10.80 -12.08
N GLU A 477 -33.44 9.88 -11.70
CA GLU A 477 -32.19 9.60 -12.44
C GLU A 477 -32.49 8.84 -13.74
N LEU A 478 -33.45 7.92 -13.70
CA LEU A 478 -33.94 7.21 -14.88
C LEU A 478 -34.57 8.19 -15.90
N GLU A 479 -35.41 9.12 -15.44
CA GLU A 479 -36.07 10.11 -16.30
C GLU A 479 -35.05 11.08 -16.96
N ARG A 480 -34.00 11.44 -16.21
CA ARG A 480 -32.90 12.26 -16.71
C ARG A 480 -32.06 11.52 -17.77
N GLU A 481 -31.76 10.24 -17.58
CA GLU A 481 -31.06 9.44 -18.59
C GLU A 481 -31.92 9.23 -19.85
N ILE A 482 -33.22 8.95 -19.68
CA ILE A 482 -34.17 8.78 -20.79
C ILE A 482 -34.26 10.07 -21.62
N SER A 483 -34.37 11.24 -20.98
CA SER A 483 -34.41 12.53 -21.68
C SER A 483 -33.10 12.84 -22.42
N ALA A 484 -31.94 12.59 -21.81
CA ALA A 484 -30.65 12.77 -22.46
C ALA A 484 -30.46 11.82 -23.66
N LEU A 485 -30.89 10.55 -23.55
CA LEU A 485 -30.86 9.61 -24.67
C LEU A 485 -31.79 10.05 -25.81
N LYS A 486 -32.98 10.55 -25.50
CA LYS A 486 -33.91 11.10 -26.51
C LYS A 486 -33.30 12.29 -27.25
N GLU A 487 -32.65 13.21 -26.55
CA GLU A 487 -31.93 14.33 -27.19
C GLU A 487 -30.81 13.84 -28.12
N HIS A 488 -30.03 12.85 -27.66
CA HIS A 488 -28.93 12.31 -28.46
C HIS A 488 -29.43 11.57 -29.70
N LEU A 489 -30.52 10.81 -29.57
CA LEU A 489 -31.16 10.10 -30.67
C LEU A 489 -31.72 11.10 -31.71
N GLY A 490 -32.36 12.18 -31.25
CA GLY A 490 -32.80 13.27 -32.12
C GLY A 490 -31.65 14.00 -32.81
N ALA A 491 -30.48 14.15 -32.17
CA ALA A 491 -29.30 14.72 -32.81
C ALA A 491 -28.72 13.80 -33.91
N LEU A 492 -28.69 12.49 -33.66
CA LEU A 492 -28.26 11.49 -34.64
C LEU A 492 -29.23 11.42 -35.83
N GLU A 493 -30.52 11.53 -35.57
CA GLU A 493 -31.56 11.56 -36.61
C GLU A 493 -31.40 12.81 -37.49
N LYS A 494 -31.18 13.99 -36.91
CA LYS A 494 -30.83 15.21 -37.67
C LYS A 494 -29.56 15.07 -38.51
N MET A 495 -28.52 14.42 -37.98
CA MET A 495 -27.29 14.16 -38.75
C MET A 495 -27.54 13.20 -39.92
N LYS A 496 -28.39 12.19 -39.72
CA LYS A 496 -28.81 11.26 -40.77
C LYS A 496 -29.59 12.00 -41.86
N GLU A 497 -30.56 12.83 -41.48
CA GLU A 497 -31.36 13.63 -42.41
C GLU A 497 -30.51 14.62 -43.22
N ALA A 498 -29.57 15.31 -42.57
CA ALA A 498 -28.64 16.21 -43.24
C ALA A 498 -27.74 15.48 -44.25
N ARG A 499 -27.34 14.23 -43.93
CA ARG A 499 -26.54 13.40 -44.83
C ARG A 499 -27.34 12.88 -46.03
N SER A 500 -28.58 12.42 -45.81
CA SER A 500 -29.48 12.01 -46.90
C SER A 500 -29.91 13.18 -47.79
N GLY A 501 -30.09 14.38 -47.21
CA GLY A 501 -30.40 15.59 -47.97
C GLY A 501 -29.23 16.04 -48.86
N SER A 502 -27.99 15.90 -48.37
CA SER A 502 -26.77 16.19 -49.11
C SER A 502 -26.54 15.20 -50.27
N GLU A 503 -26.79 13.90 -50.06
CA GLU A 503 -26.73 12.90 -51.14
C GLU A 503 -27.78 13.14 -52.23
N SER A 504 -29.00 13.53 -51.84
CA SER A 504 -30.07 13.88 -52.79
C SER A 504 -29.74 15.15 -53.59
N THR A 505 -29.16 16.18 -52.97
CA THR A 505 -28.77 17.41 -53.69
C THR A 505 -27.56 17.20 -54.61
N ALA A 506 -26.59 16.36 -54.22
CA ALA A 506 -25.48 15.96 -55.07
C ALA A 506 -25.94 15.15 -56.31
N LEU A 507 -26.88 14.23 -56.13
CA LEU A 507 -27.45 13.45 -57.24
C LEU A 507 -28.25 14.33 -58.20
N THR A 508 -29.02 15.30 -57.67
CA THR A 508 -29.81 16.25 -58.47
C THR A 508 -28.94 17.26 -59.23
N ALA A 509 -27.79 17.65 -58.67
CA ALA A 509 -26.82 18.50 -59.34
C ALA A 509 -26.12 17.77 -60.51
N MET A 510 -25.94 16.46 -60.43
CA MET A 510 -25.39 15.63 -61.52
C MET A 510 -26.40 15.31 -62.63
N THR A 511 -27.71 15.39 -62.37
CA THR A 511 -28.77 15.07 -63.35
C THR A 511 -29.37 16.28 -64.06
N ARG A 512 -28.89 17.50 -63.80
CA ARG A 512 -29.39 18.69 -64.52
C ARG A 512 -28.79 18.71 -65.94
N PRO A 513 -29.59 18.55 -67.01
CA PRO A 513 -29.07 18.58 -68.37
C PRO A 513 -28.53 19.99 -68.67
N ALA A 514 -27.32 20.04 -69.23
CA ALA A 514 -26.76 21.25 -69.81
C ALA A 514 -27.74 21.76 -70.87
N LYS A 515 -28.21 23.00 -70.69
CA LYS A 515 -28.99 23.72 -71.71
C LYS A 515 -28.17 23.78 -72.99
N GLU A 516 -28.75 23.23 -74.07
CA GLU A 516 -28.28 23.40 -75.45
C GLU A 516 -28.18 24.88 -75.81
N ASN A 517 -27.06 25.23 -76.45
CA ASN A 517 -26.88 26.44 -77.26
C ASN A 517 -26.64 25.99 -78.71
#